data_AF-A0A497LFZ5-F1
#
_entry.id   AF-A0A497LFZ5-F1
#
_cell.length_a   1.000
_cell.length_b   1.000
_cell.length_c   1.000
_cell.angle_alpha   90.00
_cell.angle_beta   90.00
_cell.angle_gamma   90.00
#
_symmetry.space_group_name_H-M   'P 1'
#
loop_
_entity.id
_entity.type
_entity.pdbx_description
1 polymer ?
#
loop_
_entity_poly.entity_id
_entity_poly.type
_entity_poly.pdbx_seq_one_letter_code
_entity_poly.pdbx_strand_id
1 'polypeptide(L)'
;MVNPASAAYVMWYRQVKRFIRTRSRLVGAILQPIFWMVFLGLGFTSALKGAPVFGGIDYLTFFIPGVVMMAVFFTAFFSGISVIWDREFGFLKEILVAPASRTATIAGRILGDVTISMLQGVIVLTIAFLMVPNLRLLGVPLVLVAVFFTALQFTGLGIALASKLKSFEGFQLVNMLIAMPIF
;
A
#
# COMPACT_ATOMS: atom_id res chain seq x y z
N MET A 1 -23.68 -6.71 -23.95
CA MET A 1 -23.13 -5.84 -22.88
C MET A 1 -22.35 -6.72 -21.92
N VAL A 2 -21.10 -6.38 -21.60
CA VAL A 2 -20.29 -7.16 -20.65
C VAL A 2 -20.89 -7.00 -19.25
N ASN A 3 -21.07 -8.10 -18.51
CA ASN A 3 -21.59 -8.05 -17.14
C ASN A 3 -20.66 -7.18 -16.27
N PRO A 4 -21.17 -6.17 -15.55
CA PRO A 4 -20.34 -5.29 -14.71
C PRO A 4 -19.49 -6.06 -13.69
N ALA A 5 -19.98 -7.16 -13.12
CA ALA A 5 -19.20 -7.98 -12.19
C ALA A 5 -17.98 -8.62 -12.86
N SER A 6 -18.14 -9.10 -14.11
CA SER A 6 -17.03 -9.69 -14.88
C SER A 6 -15.98 -8.66 -15.25
N ALA A 7 -16.38 -7.43 -15.59
CA ALA A 7 -15.46 -6.34 -15.87
C ALA A 7 -14.63 -5.94 -14.63
N ALA A 8 -15.28 -5.86 -13.46
CA ALA A 8 -14.60 -5.59 -12.20
C ALA A 8 -13.58 -6.70 -11.85
N TYR A 9 -13.97 -7.97 -12.00
CA TYR A 9 -13.10 -9.11 -11.73
C TYR A 9 -11.86 -9.15 -12.65
N VAL A 10 -12.04 -8.93 -13.95
CA VAL A 10 -10.92 -8.92 -14.91
C VAL A 10 -9.93 -7.80 -14.57
N MET A 11 -10.43 -6.62 -14.21
CA MET A 11 -9.60 -5.49 -13.81
C MET A 11 -8.85 -5.76 -12.51
N TRP A 12 -9.52 -6.35 -11.53
CA TRP A 12 -8.92 -6.79 -10.27
C TRP A 12 -7.78 -7.78 -10.51
N TYR A 13 -8.06 -8.86 -11.25
CA TYR A 13 -7.07 -9.88 -11.59
C TYR A 13 -5.88 -9.30 -12.35
N ARG A 14 -6.12 -8.36 -13.28
CA ARG A 14 -5.06 -7.68 -14.03
C ARG A 14 -4.12 -6.90 -13.11
N GLN A 15 -4.67 -6.16 -12.14
CA GLN A 15 -3.82 -5.39 -11.21
C GLN A 15 -2.95 -6.30 -10.36
N VAL A 16 -3.54 -7.34 -9.77
CA VAL A 16 -2.81 -8.32 -8.96
C VAL A 16 -1.70 -9.00 -9.79
N LYS A 17 -2.03 -9.43 -11.02
CA LYS A 17 -1.07 -10.07 -11.92
C LYS A 17 0.06 -9.13 -12.36
N ARG A 18 -0.24 -7.84 -12.62
CA ARG A 18 0.77 -6.83 -12.96
C ARG A 18 1.75 -6.65 -11.80
N PHE A 19 1.24 -6.52 -10.58
CA PHE A 19 2.07 -6.36 -9.38
C PHE A 19 3.00 -7.56 -9.17
N ILE A 20 2.47 -8.79 -9.25
CA ILE A 20 3.27 -10.01 -9.07
C ILE A 20 4.37 -10.14 -10.14
N ARG A 21 4.12 -9.66 -11.36
CA ARG A 21 5.11 -9.71 -12.45
C ARG A 21 6.21 -8.66 -12.31
N THR A 22 5.97 -7.56 -11.61
CA THR A 22 6.97 -6.50 -11.40
C THR A 22 7.86 -6.82 -10.20
N ARG A 23 8.88 -7.66 -10.42
CA ARG A 23 9.81 -8.12 -9.36
C ARG A 23 10.49 -6.97 -8.61
N SER A 24 10.90 -5.91 -9.29
CA SER A 24 11.53 -4.73 -8.67
C SER A 24 10.60 -4.05 -7.66
N ARG A 25 9.32 -3.93 -8.00
CA ARG A 25 8.30 -3.34 -7.13
C ARG A 25 7.98 -4.24 -5.93
N LEU A 26 7.92 -5.55 -6.12
CA LEU A 26 7.75 -6.51 -5.03
C LEU A 26 8.90 -6.44 -4.03
N VAL A 27 10.14 -6.45 -4.52
CA VAL A 27 11.32 -6.37 -3.66
C VAL A 27 11.33 -5.04 -2.93
N GLY A 28 11.15 -3.91 -3.63
CA GLY A 28 11.12 -2.60 -2.97
C GLY A 28 10.03 -2.47 -1.90
N ALA A 29 8.82 -2.98 -2.17
CA ALA A 29 7.69 -2.93 -1.26
C ALA A 29 7.92 -3.72 0.04
N ILE A 30 8.72 -4.79 0.01
CA ILE A 30 9.00 -5.62 1.18
C ILE A 30 10.28 -5.14 1.87
N LEU A 31 11.30 -4.84 1.09
CA LEU A 31 12.63 -4.53 1.59
C LEU A 31 12.64 -3.21 2.36
N GLN A 32 11.96 -2.17 1.87
CA GLN A 32 11.93 -0.86 2.51
C GLN A 32 11.33 -0.89 3.94
N PRO A 33 10.16 -1.51 4.21
CA PRO A 33 9.64 -1.67 5.56
C PRO A 33 10.57 -2.48 6.48
N ILE A 34 11.22 -3.52 5.96
CA ILE A 34 12.20 -4.30 6.73
C ILE A 34 13.39 -3.43 7.11
N PHE A 35 13.92 -2.64 6.18
CA PHE A 35 14.99 -1.69 6.45
C PHE A 35 14.60 -0.74 7.60
N TRP A 36 13.39 -0.20 7.59
CA TRP A 36 12.91 0.63 8.70
C TRP A 36 12.87 -0.13 10.03
N MET A 37 12.32 -1.36 10.05
CA MET A 37 12.25 -2.17 11.29
C MET A 37 13.63 -2.56 11.82
N VAL A 38 14.57 -2.91 10.94
CA VAL A 38 15.92 -3.33 11.34
C VAL A 38 16.74 -2.13 11.80
N PHE A 39 16.83 -1.07 10.99
CA PHE A 39 17.72 0.04 11.27
C PHE A 39 17.17 1.00 12.32
N LEU A 40 15.90 1.40 12.21
CA LEU A 40 15.30 2.25 13.23
C LEU A 40 14.81 1.43 14.42
N GLY A 41 14.09 0.33 14.17
CA GLY A 41 13.53 -0.47 15.26
C GLY A 41 14.59 -1.08 16.19
N LEU A 42 15.50 -1.90 15.67
CA LEU A 42 16.56 -2.53 16.49
C LEU A 42 17.65 -1.52 16.89
N GLY A 43 17.99 -0.60 16.00
CA GLY A 43 19.01 0.43 16.27
C GLY A 43 18.63 1.33 17.45
N PHE A 44 17.39 1.82 17.49
CA PHE A 44 16.92 2.65 18.60
C PHE A 44 16.67 1.85 19.87
N THR A 45 16.15 0.62 19.78
CA THR A 45 16.01 -0.25 20.96
C THR A 45 17.36 -0.47 21.65
N SER A 46 18.43 -0.67 20.86
CA SER A 46 19.80 -0.80 21.35
C SER A 46 20.33 0.51 21.93
N ALA A 47 20.07 1.65 21.28
CA ALA A 47 20.48 2.98 21.77
C ALA A 47 19.79 3.36 23.09
N LEU A 48 18.53 2.97 23.26
CA LEU A 48 17.74 3.17 24.47
C LEU A 48 18.11 2.18 25.58
N LYS A 49 19.06 1.26 25.36
CA LYS A 49 19.46 0.19 26.29
C LYS A 49 18.27 -0.65 26.80
N GLY A 50 17.23 -0.82 25.98
CA GLY A 50 16.00 -1.48 26.41
C GLY A 50 15.19 -0.73 27.47
N ALA A 51 15.45 0.58 27.66
CA ALA A 51 14.60 1.41 28.50
C ALA A 51 13.16 1.39 27.93
N PRO A 52 12.16 1.01 28.74
CA PRO A 52 10.79 0.94 28.27
C PRO A 52 10.31 2.33 27.84
N VAL A 53 9.63 2.38 26.71
CA VAL A 53 9.02 3.60 26.19
C VAL A 53 7.52 3.54 26.47
N PHE A 54 6.90 4.70 26.71
CA PHE A 54 5.44 4.86 26.90
C PHE A 54 4.79 3.78 27.79
N GLY A 55 5.05 3.84 29.10
CA GLY A 55 4.32 3.02 30.09
C GLY A 55 4.73 1.55 30.16
N GLY A 56 5.97 1.21 29.79
CA GLY A 56 6.51 -0.15 29.95
C GLY A 56 6.65 -0.97 28.67
N ILE A 57 6.38 -0.37 27.49
CA ILE A 57 6.36 -1.08 26.22
C ILE A 57 7.73 -0.98 25.54
N ASP A 58 8.18 -2.10 24.97
CA ASP A 58 9.40 -2.11 24.16
C ASP A 58 9.24 -1.24 22.91
N TYR A 59 10.28 -0.45 22.58
CA TYR A 59 10.24 0.51 21.48
C TYR A 59 9.86 -0.16 20.16
N LEU A 60 10.42 -1.33 19.88
CA LEU A 60 10.15 -2.07 18.66
C LEU A 60 8.66 -2.47 18.56
N THR A 61 8.05 -2.87 19.68
CA THR A 61 6.62 -3.24 19.75
C THR A 61 5.71 -2.05 19.44
N PHE A 62 6.07 -0.85 19.92
CA PHE A 62 5.35 0.39 19.60
C PHE A 62 5.53 0.81 18.13
N PHE A 63 6.72 0.57 17.56
CA PHE A 63 7.10 1.03 16.23
C PHE A 63 6.45 0.23 15.08
N ILE A 64 6.27 -1.09 15.26
CA ILE A 64 5.73 -2.01 14.24
C ILE A 64 4.44 -1.53 13.56
N PRO A 65 3.35 -1.17 14.27
CA PRO A 65 2.11 -0.75 13.62
C PRO A 65 2.33 0.49 12.74
N GLY A 66 3.18 1.43 13.17
CA GLY A 66 3.54 2.59 12.35
C GLY A 66 4.19 2.20 11.03
N VAL A 67 5.17 1.28 11.07
CA VAL A 67 5.85 0.80 9.85
C VAL A 67 4.89 0.05 8.92
N VAL A 68 4.00 -0.79 9.47
CA VAL A 68 2.97 -1.48 8.67
C VAL A 68 2.08 -0.48 7.95
N MET A 69 1.61 0.56 8.65
CA MET A 69 0.75 1.58 8.06
C MET A 69 1.48 2.43 7.02
N MET A 70 2.74 2.80 7.27
CA MET A 70 3.61 3.46 6.29
C MET A 70 3.75 2.63 5.01
N ALA A 71 4.06 1.34 5.15
CA ALA A 71 4.23 0.44 4.01
C ALA A 71 2.97 0.37 3.14
N VAL A 72 1.81 0.23 3.78
CA VAL A 72 0.49 0.16 3.13
C VAL A 72 0.16 1.49 2.46
N PHE A 73 0.38 2.62 3.14
CA PHE A 73 0.16 3.96 2.57
C PHE A 73 0.96 4.14 1.28
N PHE A 74 2.27 3.88 1.31
CA PHE A 74 3.10 4.13 0.13
C PHE A 74 2.66 3.27 -1.05
N THR A 75 2.38 1.99 -0.83
CA THR A 75 1.93 1.12 -1.93
C THR A 75 0.54 1.48 -2.45
N ALA A 76 -0.40 1.79 -1.56
CA ALA A 76 -1.74 2.21 -1.92
C ALA A 76 -1.73 3.53 -2.69
N PHE A 77 -1.00 4.53 -2.20
CA PHE A 77 -0.91 5.84 -2.86
C PHE A 77 -0.16 5.75 -4.19
N PHE A 78 1.01 5.08 -4.22
CA PHE A 78 1.77 4.89 -5.45
C PHE A 78 1.08 4.00 -6.49
N SER A 79 0.05 3.23 -6.12
CA SER A 79 -0.79 2.56 -7.12
C SER A 79 -1.42 3.56 -8.10
N GLY A 80 -1.68 4.80 -7.68
CA GLY A 80 -2.20 5.88 -8.52
C GLY A 80 -1.29 6.22 -9.71
N ILE A 81 0.04 6.08 -9.58
CA ILE A 81 0.99 6.31 -10.68
C ILE A 81 0.67 5.43 -11.90
N SER A 82 0.18 4.20 -11.66
CA SER A 82 -0.19 3.32 -12.76
C SER A 82 -1.31 3.90 -13.63
N VAL A 83 -2.14 4.80 -13.10
CA VAL A 83 -3.19 5.52 -13.87
C VAL A 83 -2.56 6.50 -14.85
N ILE A 84 -1.51 7.20 -14.43
CA ILE A 84 -0.76 8.15 -15.27
C ILE A 84 -0.14 7.38 -16.44
N TRP A 85 0.56 6.28 -16.15
CA TRP A 85 1.14 5.41 -17.19
C TRP A 85 0.09 4.82 -18.13
N ASP A 86 -1.03 4.32 -17.61
CA ASP A 86 -2.09 3.76 -18.45
C ASP A 86 -2.66 4.82 -19.41
N ARG A 87 -2.67 6.10 -19.00
CA ARG A 87 -3.08 7.22 -19.85
C ARG A 87 -2.04 7.55 -20.92
N GLU A 88 -0.78 7.62 -20.51
CA GLU A 88 0.35 8.05 -21.34
C GLU A 88 0.63 7.06 -22.48
N PHE A 89 0.53 5.75 -22.21
CA PHE A 89 0.66 4.71 -23.22
C PHE A 89 -0.64 4.42 -24.00
N GLY A 90 -1.69 5.24 -23.84
CA GLY A 90 -2.93 5.09 -24.59
C GLY A 90 -3.83 3.92 -24.20
N PHE A 91 -3.41 3.09 -23.25
CA PHE A 91 -4.20 1.96 -22.72
C PHE A 91 -5.52 2.41 -22.09
N LEU A 92 -5.55 3.62 -21.52
CA LEU A 92 -6.78 4.23 -21.03
C LEU A 92 -7.78 4.47 -22.18
N LYS A 93 -7.32 4.80 -23.40
CA LYS A 93 -8.19 4.98 -24.58
C LYS A 93 -8.76 3.63 -25.02
N GLU A 94 -7.98 2.55 -25.01
CA GLU A 94 -8.47 1.20 -25.31
C GLU A 94 -9.55 0.74 -24.32
N ILE A 95 -9.34 0.97 -23.02
CA ILE A 95 -10.33 0.65 -21.98
C ILE A 95 -11.62 1.49 -22.14
N LEU A 96 -11.50 2.76 -22.56
CA LEU A 96 -12.64 3.65 -22.74
C LEU A 96 -13.48 3.34 -23.98
N VAL A 97 -12.91 2.65 -24.97
CA VAL A 97 -13.60 2.18 -26.18
C VAL A 97 -14.18 0.77 -25.98
N ALA A 98 -13.71 0.03 -24.98
CA ALA A 98 -14.28 -1.27 -24.62
C ALA A 98 -15.74 -1.11 -24.14
N PRO A 99 -16.65 -2.05 -24.47
CA PRO A 99 -18.06 -2.03 -24.06
C PRO A 99 -18.27 -2.43 -22.59
N ALA A 100 -17.36 -2.01 -21.71
CA ALA A 100 -17.35 -2.28 -20.28
C ALA A 100 -17.78 -1.05 -19.48
N SER A 101 -18.49 -1.26 -18.37
CA SER A 101 -18.89 -0.16 -17.47
C SER A 101 -17.65 0.51 -16.85
N ARG A 102 -17.55 1.83 -17.00
CA ARG A 102 -16.45 2.65 -16.45
C ARG A 102 -16.38 2.52 -14.93
N THR A 103 -17.52 2.52 -14.26
CA THR A 103 -17.64 2.40 -12.80
C THR A 103 -17.17 1.04 -12.31
N ALA A 104 -17.56 -0.04 -13.00
CA ALA A 104 -17.11 -1.40 -12.67
C ALA A 104 -15.59 -1.55 -12.86
N THR A 105 -15.04 -0.89 -13.89
CA THR A 105 -13.61 -0.92 -14.22
C THR A 105 -12.77 -0.22 -13.15
N ILE A 106 -13.23 0.95 -12.69
CA ILE A 106 -12.58 1.70 -11.61
C ILE A 106 -12.70 0.94 -10.28
N ALA A 107 -13.88 0.41 -9.96
CA ALA A 107 -14.08 -0.38 -8.74
C ALA A 107 -13.18 -1.62 -8.70
N GLY A 108 -13.11 -2.39 -9.79
CA GLY A 108 -12.23 -3.56 -9.90
C GLY A 108 -10.75 -3.22 -9.75
N ARG A 109 -10.32 -2.07 -10.30
CA ARG A 109 -8.97 -1.55 -10.10
C ARG A 109 -8.69 -1.22 -8.64
N ILE A 110 -9.57 -0.44 -7.99
CA ILE A 110 -9.42 -0.05 -6.58
C ILE A 110 -9.30 -1.31 -5.72
N LEU A 111 -10.20 -2.28 -5.91
CA LEU A 111 -10.13 -3.55 -5.18
C LEU A 111 -8.81 -4.29 -5.42
N GLY A 112 -8.25 -4.22 -6.62
CA GLY A 112 -6.98 -4.86 -6.97
C GLY A 112 -5.81 -4.23 -6.22
N ASP A 113 -5.76 -2.90 -6.24
CA ASP A 113 -4.74 -2.11 -5.54
C ASP A 113 -4.87 -2.21 -4.01
N VAL A 114 -6.10 -2.32 -3.48
CA VAL A 114 -6.38 -2.61 -2.06
C VAL A 114 -5.89 -4.01 -1.68
N THR A 115 -6.14 -5.02 -2.52
CA THR A 115 -5.67 -6.39 -2.27
C THR A 115 -4.15 -6.46 -2.23
N ILE A 116 -3.47 -5.75 -3.13
CA ILE A 116 -2.01 -5.65 -3.17
C ILE A 116 -1.47 -5.01 -1.89
N SER A 117 -2.05 -3.89 -1.48
CA SER A 117 -1.64 -3.17 -0.28
C SER A 117 -1.90 -3.99 0.99
N MET A 118 -3.03 -4.70 1.05
CA MET A 118 -3.32 -5.65 2.13
C MET A 118 -2.30 -6.79 2.20
N LEU A 119 -1.98 -7.40 1.05
CA LEU A 119 -0.99 -8.47 0.98
C LEU A 119 0.36 -8.00 1.53
N GLN A 120 0.79 -6.79 1.16
CA GLN A 120 2.01 -6.22 1.71
C GLN A 120 1.91 -5.96 3.21
N GLY A 121 0.79 -5.40 3.71
CA GLY A 121 0.56 -5.21 5.14
C GLY A 121 0.67 -6.52 5.91
N VAL A 122 0.09 -7.61 5.39
CA VAL A 122 0.19 -8.97 5.97
C VAL A 122 1.64 -9.48 5.94
N ILE A 123 2.38 -9.30 4.84
CA ILE A 123 3.79 -9.71 4.74
C ILE A 123 4.64 -8.98 5.79
N VAL A 124 4.51 -7.65 5.87
CA VAL A 124 5.27 -6.82 6.82
C VAL A 124 4.90 -7.20 8.26
N LEU A 125 3.62 -7.40 8.55
CA LEU A 125 3.15 -7.83 9.86
C LEU A 125 3.69 -9.22 10.23
N THR A 126 3.72 -10.16 9.29
CA THR A 126 4.28 -11.50 9.51
C THR A 126 5.76 -11.42 9.85
N ILE A 127 6.52 -10.57 9.16
CA ILE A 127 7.94 -10.33 9.46
C ILE A 127 8.10 -9.70 10.85
N ALA A 128 7.22 -8.77 11.22
CA ALA A 128 7.23 -8.19 12.56
C ALA A 128 7.03 -9.24 13.67
N PHE A 129 6.14 -10.22 13.47
CA PHE A 129 5.97 -11.36 14.39
C PHE A 129 7.22 -12.22 14.52
N LEU A 130 8.02 -12.35 13.46
CA LEU A 130 9.31 -13.05 13.52
C LEU A 130 10.38 -12.25 14.28
N MET A 131 10.30 -10.92 14.27
CA MET A 131 11.23 -10.04 14.97
C MET A 131 10.87 -9.83 16.45
N VAL A 132 9.57 -9.86 16.79
CA VAL A 132 9.07 -9.62 18.16
C VAL A 132 8.13 -10.76 18.58
N PRO A 133 8.65 -11.79 19.26
CA PRO A 133 7.86 -12.97 19.66
C PRO A 133 6.71 -12.66 20.63
N ASN A 134 6.78 -11.54 21.36
CA ASN A 134 5.81 -11.17 22.40
C ASN A 134 4.62 -10.35 21.89
N LEU A 135 4.47 -10.20 20.57
CA LEU A 135 3.33 -9.49 19.97
C LEU A 135 2.01 -10.19 20.29
N ARG A 136 1.03 -9.42 20.79
CA ARG A 136 -0.31 -9.92 21.09
C ARG A 136 -1.09 -10.19 19.80
N LEU A 137 -1.38 -11.45 19.53
CA LEU A 137 -2.21 -11.87 18.39
C LEU A 137 -3.62 -11.26 18.40
N LEU A 138 -4.13 -10.90 19.59
CA LEU A 138 -5.46 -10.31 19.76
C LEU A 138 -5.63 -8.94 19.05
N GLY A 139 -4.52 -8.23 18.80
CA GLY A 139 -4.54 -6.95 18.06
C GLY A 139 -4.54 -7.12 16.53
N VAL A 140 -4.23 -8.31 16.02
CA VAL A 140 -4.08 -8.55 14.57
C VAL A 140 -5.34 -8.21 13.77
N PRO A 141 -6.56 -8.63 14.18
CA PRO A 141 -7.77 -8.28 13.45
C PRO A 141 -7.98 -6.77 13.33
N LEU A 142 -7.70 -6.02 14.40
CA LEU A 142 -7.83 -4.56 14.40
C LEU A 142 -6.83 -3.91 13.43
N VAL A 143 -5.59 -4.39 13.41
CA VAL A 143 -4.57 -3.93 12.46
C VAL A 143 -4.99 -4.23 11.03
N LEU A 144 -5.52 -5.42 10.74
CA LEU A 144 -5.98 -5.77 9.39
C LEU A 144 -7.15 -4.89 8.93
N VAL A 145 -8.08 -4.55 9.82
CA VAL A 145 -9.17 -3.62 9.53
C VAL A 145 -8.61 -2.22 9.24
N ALA A 146 -7.67 -1.73 10.06
CA ALA A 146 -7.01 -0.44 9.81
C ALA A 146 -6.28 -0.43 8.46
N VAL A 147 -5.52 -1.49 8.16
CA VAL A 147 -4.83 -1.67 6.88
C VAL A 147 -5.81 -1.64 5.71
N PHE A 148 -6.96 -2.30 5.82
CA PHE A 148 -7.98 -2.30 4.78
C PHE A 148 -8.52 -0.89 4.51
N PHE A 149 -8.90 -0.13 5.54
CA PHE A 149 -9.42 1.23 5.36
C PHE A 149 -8.36 2.19 4.84
N THR A 150 -7.13 2.09 5.34
CA THR A 150 -6.00 2.88 4.83
C THR A 150 -5.72 2.57 3.37
N ALA A 151 -5.66 1.30 3.00
CA ALA A 151 -5.50 0.90 1.61
C ALA A 151 -6.63 1.48 0.73
N LEU A 152 -7.89 1.34 1.16
CA LEU A 152 -9.05 1.84 0.41
C LEU A 152 -8.98 3.36 0.21
N GLN A 153 -8.70 4.11 1.28
CA GLN A 153 -8.66 5.56 1.26
C GLN A 153 -7.51 6.08 0.38
N PHE A 154 -6.29 5.58 0.58
CA PHE A 154 -5.13 6.09 -0.14
C PHE A 154 -5.03 5.59 -1.58
N THR A 155 -5.55 4.40 -1.90
CA THR A 155 -5.75 3.99 -3.30
C THR A 155 -6.74 4.92 -4.00
N GLY A 156 -7.87 5.23 -3.36
CA GLY A 156 -8.86 6.17 -3.91
C GLY A 156 -8.27 7.57 -4.13
N LEU A 157 -7.57 8.10 -3.13
CA LEU A 157 -6.90 9.41 -3.21
C LEU A 157 -5.80 9.42 -4.28
N GLY A 158 -4.95 8.39 -4.33
CA GLY A 158 -3.89 8.26 -5.33
C GLY A 158 -4.45 8.23 -6.75
N ILE A 159 -5.52 7.47 -6.99
CA ILE A 159 -6.20 7.42 -8.29
C ILE A 159 -6.86 8.78 -8.61
N ALA A 160 -7.51 9.43 -7.65
CA ALA A 160 -8.15 10.73 -7.84
C ALA A 160 -7.12 11.82 -8.18
N LEU A 161 -5.96 11.84 -7.50
CA LEU A 161 -4.88 12.78 -7.78
C LEU A 161 -4.23 12.49 -9.14
N ALA A 162 -3.91 11.23 -9.43
CA ALA A 162 -3.40 10.80 -10.73
C ALA A 162 -4.36 11.10 -11.89
N SER A 163 -5.67 11.18 -11.59
CA SER A 163 -6.66 11.59 -12.59
C SER A 163 -6.48 13.04 -13.03
N LYS A 164 -6.03 13.94 -12.12
CA LYS A 164 -5.82 15.36 -12.38
C LYS A 164 -4.40 15.69 -12.83
N LEU A 165 -3.41 14.97 -12.30
CA LEU A 165 -2.00 15.18 -12.62
C LEU A 165 -1.66 14.52 -13.97
N LYS A 166 -0.86 15.24 -14.78
CA LYS A 166 -0.43 14.78 -16.10
C LYS A 166 0.98 14.21 -16.12
N SER A 167 1.83 14.62 -15.18
CA SER A 167 3.24 14.21 -15.11
C SER A 167 3.51 13.31 -13.91
N PHE A 168 4.46 12.40 -14.09
CA PHE A 168 4.97 11.53 -13.03
C PHE A 168 5.66 12.35 -11.93
N GLU A 169 6.42 13.37 -12.32
CA GLU A 169 7.15 14.29 -11.44
C GLU A 169 6.17 15.06 -10.54
N GLY A 170 5.06 15.54 -11.09
CA GLY A 170 4.03 16.23 -10.32
C GLY A 170 3.38 15.33 -9.27
N PHE A 171 3.15 14.06 -9.61
CA PHE A 171 2.64 13.08 -8.66
C PHE A 171 3.63 12.79 -7.53
N GLN A 172 4.92 12.66 -7.85
CA GLN A 172 5.98 12.46 -6.85
C GLN A 172 6.07 13.63 -5.86
N LEU A 173 6.00 14.88 -6.34
CA LEU A 173 6.01 16.06 -5.48
C LEU A 173 4.80 16.10 -4.54
N VAL A 174 3.60 15.80 -5.06
CA VAL A 174 2.39 15.73 -4.24
C VAL A 174 2.48 14.60 -3.21
N ASN A 175 3.00 13.44 -3.60
CA ASN A 175 3.24 12.34 -2.66
C ASN A 175 4.16 12.78 -1.52
N MET A 176 5.27 13.47 -1.82
CA MET A 176 6.22 13.93 -0.80
C MET A 176 5.57 14.95 0.15
N LEU A 177 4.78 15.89 -0.40
CA LEU A 177 4.05 16.89 0.39
C LEU A 177 2.99 16.27 1.31
N ILE A 178 2.34 15.18 0.88
CA ILE A 178 1.31 14.49 1.68
C ILE A 178 1.95 13.50 2.66
N ALA A 179 3.00 12.79 2.27
CA ALA A 179 3.62 11.77 3.10
C ALA A 179 4.34 12.36 4.32
N MET A 180 5.05 13.47 4.16
CA MET A 180 5.82 14.12 5.24
C MET A 180 4.99 14.56 6.46
N PRO A 181 3.78 15.14 6.34
CA PRO A 181 2.96 15.50 7.50
C PRO A 181 2.15 14.34 8.08
N ILE A 182 1.97 13.26 7.32
CA ILE A 182 1.20 12.08 7.77
C ILE A 182 2.02 11.17 8.69
N PHE A 183 3.35 11.24 8.62
CA PHE A 183 4.29 10.40 9.38
C PHE A 183 5.34 11.24 10.10
#